data_AF-A0A836LZN9-F1
#
_entry.id   AF-A0A836LZN9-F1
#
_cell.length_a   1.000
_cell.length_b   1.000
_cell.length_c   1.000
_cell.angle_alpha   90.00
_cell.angle_beta   90.00
_cell.angle_gamma   90.00
#
_symmetry.space_group_name_H-M   'P 1'
#
loop_
_entity.id
_entity.type
_entity.pdbx_description
1 polymer ?
#
loop_
_entity_poly.entity_id
_entity_poly.type
_entity_poly.pdbx_seq_one_letter_code
_entity_poly.pdbx_strand_id
1 'polypeptide(L)'
;MINQLKPTEIIRDEMGCWVHPEYLKYLDDNYADQEWLSQSEWDQLKQHFNIVTVRLYLEGSVSDDLFLEIMDSSDLSKWNPIAPHGFFLIDIGFTEDGAEALFAKEVKAESKEG
;
A
#
# COMPACT_ATOMS: atom_id res chain seq x y z
N MET A 1 16.73 -13.76 9.75
CA MET A 1 16.85 -12.95 8.52
C MET A 1 15.74 -11.94 8.53
N ILE A 2 15.96 -10.72 8.02
CA ILE A 2 14.89 -9.74 7.84
C ILE A 2 14.09 -10.17 6.61
N ASN A 3 12.77 -10.27 6.74
CA ASN A 3 11.88 -10.59 5.64
C ASN A 3 11.65 -9.30 4.84
N GLN A 4 12.67 -8.81 4.15
CA GLN A 4 12.61 -7.50 3.51
C GLN A 4 11.69 -7.53 2.29
N LEU A 5 10.60 -6.74 2.29
CA LEU A 5 9.79 -6.54 1.08
C LEU A 5 10.66 -5.92 -0.03
N LYS A 6 10.47 -6.42 -1.25
CA LYS A 6 11.10 -5.91 -2.47
C LYS A 6 10.03 -5.59 -3.50
N PRO A 7 10.25 -4.59 -4.37
CA PRO A 7 9.34 -4.34 -5.48
C PRO A 7 9.12 -5.61 -6.32
N THR A 8 7.89 -5.85 -6.72
CA THR A 8 7.50 -6.96 -7.59
C THR A 8 6.60 -6.46 -8.71
N GLU A 9 6.26 -7.35 -9.64
CA GLU A 9 5.31 -7.07 -10.71
C GLU A 9 3.92 -6.76 -10.14
N ILE A 10 3.34 -5.65 -10.62
CA ILE A 10 2.00 -5.20 -10.23
C ILE A 10 1.03 -5.66 -11.31
N ILE A 11 0.20 -6.64 -10.99
CA ILE A 11 -0.83 -7.18 -11.87
C ILE A 11 -2.18 -6.90 -11.21
N ARG A 12 -2.80 -5.80 -11.59
CA ARG A 12 -4.09 -5.38 -11.02
C ARG A 12 -5.21 -6.30 -11.46
N ASP A 13 -6.20 -6.48 -10.59
CA ASP A 13 -7.41 -7.22 -10.90
C ASP A 13 -8.38 -6.41 -11.77
N GLU A 14 -9.56 -6.97 -12.02
CA GLU A 14 -10.61 -6.34 -12.85
C GLU A 14 -11.14 -5.02 -12.28
N MET A 15 -10.98 -4.78 -10.98
CA MET A 15 -11.36 -3.54 -10.30
C MET A 15 -10.19 -2.55 -10.22
N GLY A 16 -9.01 -2.92 -10.73
CA GLY A 16 -7.79 -2.12 -10.64
C GLY A 16 -7.11 -2.19 -9.28
N CYS A 17 -7.53 -3.11 -8.40
CA CYS A 17 -6.94 -3.34 -7.08
C CYS A 17 -5.71 -4.25 -7.19
N TRP A 18 -4.81 -4.15 -6.22
CA TRP A 18 -3.67 -5.05 -6.11
C TRP A 18 -3.03 -4.98 -4.72
N VAL A 19 -2.60 -6.12 -4.20
CA VAL A 19 -1.88 -6.23 -2.93
C VAL A 19 -0.57 -6.98 -3.15
N HIS A 20 0.51 -6.50 -2.55
CA HIS A 20 1.81 -7.15 -2.63
C HIS A 20 1.75 -8.54 -2.00
N PRO A 21 2.18 -9.61 -2.70
CA PRO A 21 1.91 -11.00 -2.30
C PRO A 21 2.54 -11.37 -0.95
N GLU A 22 3.75 -10.91 -0.66
CA GLU A 22 4.38 -11.16 0.64
C GLU A 22 3.72 -10.39 1.79
N TYR A 23 3.17 -9.20 1.49
CA TYR A 23 2.46 -8.38 2.47
C TYR A 23 1.10 -9.01 2.77
N LEU A 24 0.35 -9.39 1.72
CA LEU A 24 -0.91 -10.13 1.83
C LEU A 24 -0.72 -11.44 2.61
N LYS A 25 0.31 -12.23 2.28
CA LYS A 25 0.59 -13.47 2.99
C LYS A 25 0.81 -13.24 4.50
N TYR A 26 1.50 -12.17 4.88
CA TYR A 26 1.69 -11.86 6.29
C TYR A 26 0.39 -11.45 6.97
N LEU A 27 -0.47 -10.69 6.28
CA LEU A 27 -1.82 -10.38 6.79
C LEU A 27 -2.64 -11.65 6.97
N ASP A 28 -2.68 -12.54 5.99
CA ASP A 28 -3.41 -13.81 6.08
C ASP A 28 -2.89 -14.70 7.22
N ASP A 29 -1.57 -14.81 7.37
CA ASP A 29 -0.97 -15.69 8.38
C ASP A 29 -1.16 -15.18 9.82
N ASN A 30 -1.38 -13.88 10.03
CA ASN A 30 -1.38 -13.26 11.37
C ASN A 30 -2.71 -12.58 11.75
N TYR A 31 -3.51 -12.17 10.76
CA TYR A 31 -4.65 -11.26 10.91
C TYR A 31 -5.84 -11.60 9.96
N ALA A 32 -5.94 -12.82 9.41
CA ALA A 32 -6.98 -13.19 8.43
C ALA A 32 -8.43 -12.89 8.85
N ASP A 33 -8.74 -12.97 10.15
CA ASP A 33 -10.08 -12.74 10.68
C ASP A 33 -10.28 -11.30 11.21
N GLN A 34 -9.37 -10.38 10.90
CA GLN A 34 -9.42 -8.98 11.33
C GLN A 34 -9.69 -8.03 10.16
N GLU A 35 -10.68 -7.16 10.32
CA GLU A 35 -11.01 -6.11 9.34
C GLU A 35 -10.08 -4.89 9.45
N TRP A 36 -9.44 -4.69 10.62
CA TRP A 36 -8.51 -3.59 10.86
C TRP A 36 -7.36 -4.00 11.78
N LEU A 37 -6.19 -3.40 11.56
CA LEU A 37 -5.03 -3.53 12.44
C LEU A 37 -5.00 -2.40 13.46
N SER A 38 -4.75 -2.74 14.73
CA SER A 38 -4.37 -1.73 15.73
C SER A 38 -3.03 -1.08 15.38
N GLN A 39 -2.76 0.10 15.95
CA GLN A 39 -1.47 0.77 15.79
C GLN A 39 -0.28 -0.13 16.16
N SER A 40 -0.40 -0.93 17.22
CA SER A 40 0.65 -1.85 17.65
C SER A 40 0.87 -3.02 16.68
N GLU A 41 -0.18 -3.53 16.05
CA GLU A 41 -0.08 -4.58 15.02
C GLU A 41 0.52 -4.00 13.74
N TRP A 42 0.13 -2.78 13.38
CA TRP A 42 0.72 -2.02 12.28
C TRP A 42 2.22 -1.78 12.48
N ASP A 43 2.63 -1.41 13.69
CA ASP A 43 4.03 -1.21 14.03
C ASP A 43 4.83 -2.52 13.97
N GLN A 44 4.24 -3.63 14.41
CA GLN A 44 4.84 -4.97 14.29
C GLN A 44 5.03 -5.39 12.84
N LEU A 45 4.04 -5.13 11.98
CA LEU A 45 4.14 -5.39 10.54
C LEU A 45 5.31 -4.62 9.92
N LYS A 46 5.40 -3.31 10.20
CA LYS A 46 6.50 -2.48 9.70
C LYS A 46 7.87 -2.96 10.17
N GLN A 47 7.97 -3.41 11.42
CA GLN A 47 9.20 -3.99 11.97
C GLN A 47 9.54 -5.34 11.32
N HIS A 48 8.54 -6.20 11.08
CA HIS A 48 8.71 -7.50 10.44
C HIS A 48 9.38 -7.36 9.06
N PHE A 49 8.90 -6.40 8.26
CA PHE A 49 9.39 -6.13 6.92
C PHE A 49 10.54 -5.11 6.85
N ASN A 50 10.91 -4.49 7.97
CA ASN A 50 11.85 -3.37 8.05
C ASN A 50 11.50 -2.24 7.07
N ILE A 51 10.25 -1.76 7.12
CA ILE A 51 9.73 -0.74 6.22
C ILE A 51 9.18 0.49 6.95
N VAL A 52 9.13 1.61 6.24
CA VAL A 52 8.22 2.73 6.51
C VAL A 52 7.24 2.86 5.37
N THR A 53 6.05 3.36 5.67
CA THR A 53 4.97 3.49 4.69
C THR A 53 4.52 4.93 4.49
N VAL A 54 3.97 5.22 3.32
CA VAL A 54 3.28 6.47 2.98
C VAL A 54 1.99 6.10 2.26
N ARG A 55 0.90 6.78 2.62
CA ARG A 55 -0.42 6.59 2.02
C ARG A 55 -0.76 7.77 1.13
N LEU A 56 -1.36 7.48 -0.01
CA LEU A 56 -1.95 8.45 -0.93
C LEU A 56 -3.44 8.12 -1.07
N TYR A 57 -4.30 9.10 -0.81
CA TYR A 57 -5.75 8.95 -1.00
C TYR A 57 -6.13 9.40 -2.41
N LEU A 58 -7.09 8.70 -3.03
CA LEU A 58 -7.60 9.05 -4.36
C LEU A 58 -8.10 10.50 -4.38
N GLU A 59 -8.93 10.90 -3.41
CA GLU A 59 -9.58 12.22 -3.28
C GLU A 59 -8.61 13.40 -3.30
N GLY A 60 -7.33 13.18 -2.94
CA GLY A 60 -6.28 14.21 -2.96
C GLY A 60 -5.26 14.06 -4.09
N SER A 61 -5.42 13.08 -4.98
CA SER A 61 -4.40 12.70 -5.97
C SER A 61 -4.83 12.85 -7.43
N VAL A 62 -6.12 13.07 -7.67
CA VAL A 62 -6.72 13.27 -8.99
C VAL A 62 -7.63 14.49 -8.99
N SER A 63 -8.14 14.91 -10.15
CA SER A 63 -9.17 15.95 -10.22
C SER A 63 -10.53 15.43 -9.74
N ASP A 64 -11.39 16.32 -9.24
CA ASP A 64 -12.74 16.00 -8.78
C ASP A 64 -13.55 15.18 -9.80
N ASP A 65 -13.49 15.53 -11.09
CA ASP A 65 -14.17 14.79 -12.15
C ASP A 65 -13.71 13.33 -12.26
N LEU A 66 -12.40 13.10 -12.14
CA LEU A 66 -11.82 11.75 -12.23
C LEU A 66 -12.06 10.97 -10.94
N PHE A 67 -12.03 11.64 -9.78
CA PHE A 67 -12.45 11.05 -8.52
C PHE A 67 -13.89 10.53 -8.61
N LEU A 68 -14.83 11.37 -9.03
CA LEU A 68 -16.25 10.98 -9.18
C LEU A 68 -16.41 9.83 -10.19
N GLU A 69 -15.72 9.89 -11.33
CA GLU A 69 -15.75 8.83 -12.33
C GLU A 69 -15.29 7.48 -11.76
N ILE A 70 -14.14 7.47 -11.06
CA ILE A 70 -13.57 6.25 -10.47
C ILE A 70 -14.49 5.70 -9.39
N MET A 71 -15.02 6.56 -8.51
CA MET A 71 -15.89 6.14 -7.41
C MET A 71 -17.24 5.61 -7.92
N ASP A 72 -17.84 6.24 -8.93
CA ASP A 72 -19.10 5.79 -9.54
C ASP A 72 -18.94 4.46 -10.29
N SER A 73 -17.83 4.31 -11.04
CA SER A 73 -17.54 3.08 -11.79
C SER A 73 -16.88 1.97 -10.96
N SER A 74 -16.41 2.28 -9.75
CA SER A 74 -15.61 1.38 -8.90
C SER A 74 -14.40 0.77 -9.65
N ASP A 75 -13.77 1.57 -10.50
CA ASP A 75 -12.69 1.15 -11.40
C ASP A 75 -11.37 1.91 -11.12
N LEU A 76 -10.51 1.32 -10.28
CA LEU A 76 -9.19 1.88 -9.95
C LEU A 76 -8.18 1.72 -11.09
N SER A 77 -8.49 1.02 -12.19
CA SER A 77 -7.55 0.90 -13.31
C SER A 77 -7.26 2.26 -13.97
N LYS A 78 -8.17 3.23 -13.79
CA LYS A 78 -8.05 4.63 -14.22
C LYS A 78 -7.10 5.44 -13.35
N TRP A 79 -6.73 4.95 -12.18
CA TRP A 79 -5.82 5.63 -11.25
C TRP A 79 -4.41 5.04 -11.29
N ASN A 80 -3.44 5.86 -11.67
CA ASN A 80 -2.02 5.49 -11.66
C ASN A 80 -1.24 6.35 -10.65
N PRO A 81 -1.25 6.00 -9.35
CA PRO A 81 -0.60 6.80 -8.32
C PRO A 81 0.92 6.77 -8.49
N ILE A 82 1.54 7.93 -8.35
CA ILE A 82 2.99 8.08 -8.51
C ILE A 82 3.66 7.84 -7.15
N ALA A 83 4.52 6.82 -7.08
CA ALA A 83 5.25 6.51 -5.87
C ALA A 83 6.22 7.66 -5.49
N PRO A 84 6.29 8.05 -4.20
CA PRO A 84 7.35 8.94 -3.73
C PRO A 84 8.74 8.35 -3.96
N HIS A 85 9.77 9.19 -4.05
CA HIS A 85 11.13 8.75 -4.35
C HIS A 85 11.62 7.66 -3.38
N GLY A 86 12.01 6.50 -3.94
CA GLY A 86 12.53 5.36 -3.20
C GLY A 86 11.46 4.47 -2.55
N PHE A 87 10.18 4.77 -2.74
CA PHE A 87 9.08 3.89 -2.34
C PHE A 87 8.58 3.05 -3.52
N PHE A 88 7.93 1.94 -3.21
CA PHE A 88 7.20 1.09 -4.17
C PHE A 88 5.81 0.75 -3.62
N LEU A 89 4.88 0.44 -4.52
CA LEU A 89 3.50 0.13 -4.15
C LEU A 89 3.44 -1.21 -3.39
N ILE A 90 2.68 -1.27 -2.31
CA ILE A 90 2.38 -2.50 -1.58
C ILE A 90 0.90 -2.82 -1.49
N ASP A 91 0.02 -1.83 -1.66
CA ASP A 91 -1.43 -2.00 -1.67
C ASP A 91 -2.06 -0.87 -2.49
N ILE A 92 -3.09 -1.19 -3.26
CA ILE A 92 -4.03 -0.24 -3.86
C ILE A 92 -5.41 -0.88 -3.88
N GLY A 93 -6.39 -0.19 -3.31
CA GLY A 93 -7.72 -0.74 -3.16
C GLY A 93 -8.72 0.24 -2.56
N PHE A 94 -9.96 -0.23 -2.43
CA PHE A 94 -11.03 0.46 -1.73
C PHE A 94 -11.01 0.09 -0.24
N THR A 95 -11.21 1.10 0.60
CA THR A 95 -11.42 0.98 2.05
C THR A 95 -12.76 1.64 2.40
N GLU A 96 -13.15 1.57 3.67
CA GLU A 96 -14.36 2.26 4.16
C GLU A 96 -14.29 3.78 3.97
N ASP A 97 -13.08 4.34 3.98
CA ASP A 97 -12.83 5.77 3.84
C ASP A 97 -12.59 6.22 2.38
N GLY A 98 -12.74 5.31 1.41
CA GLY A 98 -12.54 5.57 -0.02
C GLY A 98 -11.37 4.77 -0.61
N ALA A 99 -10.86 5.20 -1.76
CA ALA A 99 -9.74 4.50 -2.40
C ALA A 99 -8.38 5.05 -1.94
N GLU A 100 -7.44 4.15 -1.65
CA GLU A 100 -6.08 4.51 -1.24
C GLU A 100 -5.02 3.66 -1.93
N ALA A 101 -3.80 4.21 -1.97
CA ALA A 101 -2.59 3.52 -2.39
C ALA A 101 -1.56 3.62 -1.27
N LEU A 102 -1.06 2.46 -0.84
CA LEU A 102 -0.04 2.34 0.19
C LEU A 102 1.31 2.02 -0.44
N PHE A 103 2.29 2.83 -0.09
CA PHE A 103 3.66 2.69 -0.55
C PHE A 103 4.57 2.32 0.60
N ALA A 104 5.60 1.51 0.35
CA ALA A 104 6.62 1.16 1.32
C ALA A 104 8.03 1.44 0.80
N LYS A 105 8.94 1.70 1.73
CA LYS A 105 10.38 1.64 1.48
C LYS A 105 11.10 0.98 2.65
N GLU A 106 12.23 0.38 2.37
CA GLU A 106 13.14 -0.14 3.40
C GLU A 106 13.62 0.98 4.32
N VAL A 107 13.61 0.72 5.63
CA VAL A 107 14.32 1.57 6.59
C VAL A 107 15.81 1.30 6.42
N LYS A 108 16.47 2.12 5.61
CA LYS A 108 17.93 2.15 5.64
C LYS A 108 18.35 2.66 7.02
N ALA A 109 19.18 1.91 7.73
CA ALA A 109 19.98 2.51 8.78
C ALA A 109 20.70 3.71 8.15
N GLU A 110 20.60 4.90 8.73
CA GLU A 110 21.40 6.03 8.29
C GLU A 110 22.85 5.56 8.26
N SER A 111 23.42 5.44 7.06
CA SER A 111 24.85 5.48 6.90
C SER A 111 25.25 6.83 7.48
N LYS A 112 25.77 6.82 8.71
CA LYS A 112 26.62 7.90 9.19
C LYS A 112 27.85 7.90 8.28
N GLU A 113 27.74 8.52 7.12
CA GLU A 113 28.91 8.97 6.38
C GLU A 113 29.59 10.01 7.28
N GLY A 114 30.81 9.67 7.70
CA GLY A 114 31.59 10.38 8.70
C GLY A 114 32.31 11.62 8.18
#